data_AF-A0A962BM45-F1
#
_entry.id   AF-A0A962BM45-F1
#
_cell.length_a   1.000
_cell.length_b   1.000
_cell.length_c   1.000
_cell.angle_alpha   90.00
_cell.angle_beta   90.00
_cell.angle_gamma   90.00
#
_symmetry.space_group_name_H-M   'P 1'
#
loop_
_entity.id
_entity.type
_entity.pdbx_description
1 polymer ?
#
loop_
_entity_poly.entity_id
_entity_poly.type
_entity_poly.pdbx_seq_one_letter_code
_entity_poly.pdbx_strand_id
1 'polypeptide(L)' 'GRDSNPKYLGVKLYGGQAVEAGNIIVRQRGTQFHPGPGVGLGRDHTLFALVDGTVDFSVKGANKRRTVSVKAEA' A
#
# COMPACT_ATOMS: atom_id res chain seq x y z
N GLY A 1 33.41 -7.92 -5.08
CA GLY A 1 32.12 -8.29 -4.47
C GLY A 1 31.03 -8.15 -5.52
N ARG A 2 30.03 -9.03 -5.53
CA ARG A 2 28.87 -8.93 -6.42
C ARG A 2 27.73 -8.28 -5.65
N ASP A 3 27.09 -7.29 -6.26
CA ASP A 3 25.89 -6.66 -5.71
C ASP A 3 24.76 -6.73 -6.74
N SER A 4 23.53 -6.72 -6.25
CA SER A 4 22.34 -6.83 -7.08
C SER A 4 21.76 -5.45 -7.39
N ASN A 5 21.20 -5.28 -8.59
CA ASN A 5 20.55 -4.03 -8.98
C ASN A 5 19.38 -3.67 -8.04
N PRO A 6 19.15 -2.37 -7.78
CA PRO A 6 18.06 -1.90 -6.92
C PRO A 6 16.70 -2.35 -7.45
N LYS A 7 15.77 -2.64 -6.53
CA LYS A 7 14.42 -3.13 -6.86
C LYS A 7 13.33 -2.06 -6.72
N TYR A 8 13.71 -0.82 -6.38
CA TYR A 8 12.82 0.34 -6.26
C TYR A 8 11.56 0.05 -5.43
N LEU A 9 11.73 -0.65 -4.31
CA LEU A 9 10.69 -0.88 -3.30
C LEU A 9 10.30 0.44 -2.62
N GLY A 10 9.30 0.38 -1.74
CA GLY A 10 8.83 1.50 -0.93
C GLY A 10 7.45 2.00 -1.32
N VAL A 11 7.03 3.03 -0.57
CA VAL A 11 5.77 3.75 -0.76
C VAL A 11 5.82 4.55 -2.06
N LYS A 12 4.73 4.52 -2.81
CA LYS A 12 4.55 5.24 -4.08
C LYS A 12 3.52 6.36 -3.94
N LEU A 13 2.47 6.13 -3.17
CA LEU A 13 1.52 7.16 -2.75
C LEU A 13 1.47 7.25 -1.23
N TYR A 14 1.59 8.47 -0.72
CA TYR A 14 1.58 8.79 0.71
C TYR A 14 0.15 9.06 1.21
N GLY A 15 -0.02 9.06 2.53
CA GLY A 15 -1.31 9.37 3.16
C GLY A 15 -1.79 10.78 2.81
N GLY A 16 -3.08 10.92 2.53
CA GLY A 16 -3.70 12.17 2.10
C GLY A 16 -3.62 12.45 0.60
N GLN A 17 -2.99 11.58 -0.19
CA GLN A 17 -2.95 11.72 -1.64
C GLN A 17 -4.14 11.04 -2.30
N ALA A 18 -4.67 11.69 -3.35
CA ALA A 18 -5.66 11.11 -4.24
C ALA A 18 -5.07 9.90 -4.99
N VAL A 19 -5.90 8.88 -5.20
CA VAL A 19 -5.54 7.64 -5.86
C VAL A 19 -6.69 7.18 -6.75
N GLU A 20 -6.34 6.67 -7.92
CA GLU A 20 -7.28 6.00 -8.83
C GLU A 20 -7.20 4.48 -8.65
N ALA A 21 -8.28 3.77 -8.96
CA ALA A 21 -8.36 2.33 -8.96
C ALA A 21 -7.25 1.73 -9.85
N GLY A 22 -6.51 0.77 -9.31
CA GLY A 22 -5.38 0.14 -9.97
C GLY A 22 -4.01 0.76 -9.63
N ASN A 23 -3.97 1.99 -9.09
CA ASN A 23 -2.69 2.62 -8.74
C ASN A 23 -1.96 1.85 -7.63
N ILE A 24 -0.64 1.74 -7.78
CA ILE A 24 0.23 1.10 -6.79
C ILE A 24 0.48 2.06 -5.63
N ILE A 25 0.21 1.63 -4.41
CA ILE A 25 0.42 2.43 -3.20
C ILE A 25 1.77 2.08 -2.55
N VAL A 26 2.11 0.79 -2.45
CA VAL A 26 3.37 0.33 -1.84
C VAL A 26 3.92 -0.89 -2.56
N ARG A 27 5.20 -0.86 -2.94
CA ARG A 27 5.96 -2.06 -3.33
C ARG A 27 6.80 -2.55 -2.17
N GLN A 28 6.65 -3.80 -1.78
CA GLN A 28 7.31 -4.34 -0.58
C GLN A 28 7.76 -5.79 -0.76
N ARG A 29 8.58 -6.27 0.18
CA ARG A 29 8.84 -7.68 0.40
C ARG A 29 8.16 -8.09 1.69
N GLY A 30 7.37 -9.16 1.62
CA GLY A 30 6.44 -9.51 2.69
C GLY A 30 5.40 -8.42 2.95
N THR A 31 4.62 -8.57 4.01
CA THR A 31 3.55 -7.64 4.38
C THR A 31 3.98 -6.71 5.51
N GLN A 32 4.87 -5.75 5.21
CA GLN A 32 5.19 -4.69 6.18
C GLN A 32 3.97 -3.80 6.41
N PHE A 33 3.27 -3.48 5.33
CA PHE A 33 1.94 -2.91 5.33
C PHE A 33 0.92 -3.95 4.91
N HIS A 34 -0.25 -3.91 5.52
CA HIS A 34 -1.36 -4.82 5.28
C HIS A 34 -2.47 -4.10 4.51
N PRO A 35 -3.20 -4.81 3.63
CA PRO A 35 -4.36 -4.24 2.96
C PRO A 35 -5.48 -3.98 3.97
N GLY A 36 -6.08 -2.80 3.88
CA GLY A 36 -7.33 -2.43 4.53
C GLY A 36 -8.44 -2.20 3.50
N PRO A 37 -9.54 -1.53 3.88
CA PRO A 37 -10.63 -1.22 2.96
C PRO A 37 -10.13 -0.49 1.70
N GLY A 38 -10.63 -0.90 0.52
CA GLY A 38 -10.29 -0.28 -0.76
C GLY A 38 -8.87 -0.59 -1.29
N VAL A 39 -8.13 -1.52 -0.66
CA VAL A 39 -6.76 -1.88 -1.07
C VAL A 39 -6.65 -3.38 -1.31
N GLY A 40 -6.07 -3.76 -2.45
CA GLY A 40 -5.73 -5.12 -2.82
C GLY A 40 -4.27 -5.47 -2.50
N LEU A 41 -3.99 -6.78 -2.38
CA LEU A 41 -2.65 -7.34 -2.19
C LEU A 41 -2.28 -8.20 -3.39
N GLY A 42 -1.23 -7.82 -4.12
CA GLY A 42 -0.68 -8.58 -5.24
C GLY A 42 0.13 -9.80 -4.79
N ARG A 43 0.45 -10.69 -5.74
CA ARG A 43 1.23 -11.92 -5.49
C ARG A 43 2.59 -11.66 -4.84
N ASP A 44 3.23 -10.54 -5.19
CA ASP A 44 4.54 -10.14 -4.63
C ASP A 44 4.41 -9.25 -3.39
N HIS A 45 3.21 -9.18 -2.80
CA HIS A 45 2.81 -8.33 -1.68
C HIS A 45 2.72 -6.82 -1.99
N THR A 46 2.74 -6.43 -3.26
CA THR A 46 2.44 -5.04 -3.66
C THR A 46 1.02 -4.66 -3.25
N LEU A 47 0.84 -3.48 -2.64
CA LEU A 47 -0.46 -2.92 -2.33
C LEU A 47 -0.92 -1.98 -3.44
N PHE A 48 -2.16 -2.13 -3.89
CA PHE A 48 -2.77 -1.32 -4.94
C PHE A 48 -4.20 -0.91 -4.57
N ALA A 49 -4.67 0.22 -5.10
CA ALA A 49 -6.02 0.70 -4.88
C ALA A 49 -7.05 -0.12 -5.66
N LEU A 50 -8.17 -0.46 -5.05
CA LEU A 50 -9.32 -1.12 -5.70
C LEU A 50 -10.39 -0.13 -6.13
N VAL A 51 -10.39 1.06 -5.52
CA VAL A 51 -11.36 2.13 -5.73
C VAL A 51 -10.62 3.46 -5.75
N ASP A 52 -11.24 4.45 -6.38
CA ASP A 52 -10.78 5.84 -6.34
C ASP A 52 -10.98 6.43 -4.93
N GLY A 53 -10.15 7.41 -4.57
CA GLY A 53 -10.32 8.16 -3.33
C GLY A 53 -8.99 8.64 -2.76
N THR A 54 -8.88 8.67 -1.44
CA THR A 54 -7.67 9.17 -0.74
C THR A 54 -7.00 8.08 0.09
N VAL A 55 -5.67 7.97 -0.01
CA VAL A 55 -4.87 6.99 0.73
C VAL A 55 -4.79 7.36 2.22
N ASP A 56 -5.02 6.39 3.10
CA ASP A 56 -4.91 6.49 4.56
C ASP A 56 -3.99 5.40 5.10
N PHE A 57 -3.00 5.80 5.91
CA PHE A 57 -2.13 4.89 6.64
C PHE A 57 -2.49 4.92 8.11
N SER A 58 -2.78 3.76 8.68
CA SER A 58 -3.14 3.64 10.09
C SER A 58 -2.53 2.40 10.73
N VAL A 59 -2.39 2.41 12.05
CA VAL A 59 -1.94 1.25 12.84
C VAL A 59 -3.17 0.65 13.52
N LYS A 60 -3.46 -0.62 13.24
CA LYS A 60 -4.71 -1.28 13.67
C LYS A 60 -4.46 -2.65 14.31
N GLY A 61 -5.42 -3.09 15.12
CA GLY A 61 -5.46 -4.41 15.75
C GLY A 61 -4.53 -4.58 16.96
N ALA A 62 -4.69 -5.70 17.67
CA ALA A 62 -3.92 -6.03 18.88
C ALA A 62 -2.39 -6.09 18.61
N ASN A 63 -2.02 -6.55 17.41
CA ASN A 63 -0.62 -6.66 16.98
C ASN A 63 -0.06 -5.36 16.41
N LYS A 64 -0.79 -4.23 16.49
CA LYS A 64 -0.37 -2.91 15.98
C LYS A 64 0.17 -2.98 14.54
N ARG A 65 -0.57 -3.63 13.66
CA ARG A 65 -0.19 -3.80 12.25
C ARG A 65 -0.42 -2.52 11.48
N ARG A 66 0.58 -2.11 10.69
CA ARG A 66 0.45 -1.00 9.74
C ARG A 66 -0.47 -1.44 8.61
N THR A 67 -1.53 -0.69 8.38
CA THR A 67 -2.60 -0.98 7.44
C THR A 67 -2.77 0.21 6.49
N VAL A 68 -2.95 -0.06 5.21
CA VAL A 68 -3.24 0.96 4.18
C VAL A 68 -4.68 0.79 3.74
N SER A 69 -5.44 1.88 3.72
CA SER A 69 -6.81 1.90 3.20
C SER A 69 -7.00 3.05 2.23
N VAL A 70 -7.95 2.91 1.32
CA VAL A 70 -8.44 4.03 0.50
C VAL A 70 -9.79 4.45 1.06
N LYS A 71 -9.91 5.74 1.41
CA LYS A 71 -11.19 6.37 1.74
C LYS A 71 -11.81 6.83 0.43
N ALA A 72 -12.90 6.19 0.02
CA ALA A 72 -13.64 6.63 -1.15
C ALA A 72 -14.19 8.04 -0.91
N GLU A 73 -13.97 8.93 -1.87
CA GLU A 73 -14.72 10.19 -1.95
C GLU A 73 -16.00 9.91 -2.72
N ALA A 74 -17.13 10.36 -2.16
CA ALA A 74 -18.46 10.19 -2.73
C ALA A 74 -18.81 11.36 -3.64
#